data_AF-H8H3M5-F1
#
_entry.id   AF-H8H3M5-F1
#
_cell.length_a   1.000
_cell.length_b   1.000
_cell.length_c   1.000
_cell.angle_alpha   90.00
_cell.angle_beta   90.00
_cell.angle_gamma   90.00
#
_symmetry.space_group_name_H-M   'P 1'
#
loop_
_entity.id
_entity.type
_entity.pdbx_description
1 polymer ?
#
loop_
_entity_poly.entity_id
_entity_poly.type
_entity_poly.pdbx_seq_one_letter_code
_entity_poly.pdbx_strand_id
1 'polypeptide(L)'
;MASYLEWNAALADHVTGQLPQGSRVCLHVDADVLGTLGRRHWPTGETICWQDVFLQALREQLVDCGRVRLGALGYRDAAGRPLGVAFLGVLVLAAASASHGPRAPQRAAYLTRVCGFLGVPRNAAGRPPGFPAGAELPLWEDWNAYLHGLGLQPTASGGHGSHRFTTFPFSQLSGTRL
;
A
#
# COMPACT_ATOMS: atom_id res chain seq x y z
N MET A 1 -4.24 -19.73 3.09
CA MET A 1 -4.44 -18.52 2.24
C MET A 1 -3.10 -17.84 2.06
N ALA A 2 -2.92 -17.05 1.00
CA ALA A 2 -1.65 -16.41 0.70
C ALA A 2 -1.17 -15.51 1.85
N SER A 3 0.11 -15.65 2.19
CA SER A 3 0.77 -14.89 3.26
C SER A 3 1.05 -13.44 2.86
N TYR A 4 1.40 -12.61 3.85
CA TYR A 4 1.82 -11.23 3.61
C TYR A 4 2.98 -11.12 2.62
N LEU A 5 4.01 -11.97 2.77
CA LEU A 5 5.20 -11.92 1.93
C LEU A 5 4.88 -12.27 0.48
N GLU A 6 4.00 -13.25 0.28
CA GLU A 6 3.51 -13.63 -1.05
C GLU A 6 2.72 -12.49 -1.72
N TRP A 7 1.85 -11.80 -0.97
CA TRP A 7 1.17 -10.60 -1.48
C TRP A 7 2.11 -9.44 -1.78
N ASN A 8 3.10 -9.21 -0.91
CA ASN A 8 4.10 -8.17 -1.10
C ASN A 8 4.93 -8.41 -2.38
N ALA A 9 5.37 -9.64 -2.58
CA ALA A 9 6.07 -10.06 -3.78
C ALA A 9 5.19 -9.90 -5.03
N ALA A 10 3.97 -10.43 -5.00
CA ALA A 10 3.05 -10.36 -6.13
C ALA A 10 2.72 -8.92 -6.55
N LEU A 11 2.51 -8.02 -5.58
CA LEU A 11 2.30 -6.59 -5.85
C LEU A 11 3.55 -5.91 -6.41
N ALA A 12 4.72 -6.16 -5.84
CA ALA A 12 5.97 -5.61 -6.36
C ALA A 12 6.20 -6.06 -7.82
N ASP A 13 6.07 -7.36 -8.08
CA ASP A 13 6.27 -7.95 -9.41
C ASP A 13 5.21 -7.46 -10.42
N HIS A 14 3.97 -7.26 -9.99
CA HIS A 14 2.92 -6.70 -10.84
C HIS A 14 3.26 -5.30 -11.32
N VAL A 15 3.78 -4.47 -10.42
CA VAL A 15 4.03 -3.06 -10.65
C VAL A 15 5.35 -2.82 -11.38
N THR A 16 6.35 -3.70 -11.21
CA THR A 16 7.65 -3.58 -11.89
C THR A 16 7.81 -4.51 -13.08
N GLY A 17 6.87 -5.43 -13.30
CA GLY A 17 6.97 -6.49 -14.29
C GLY A 17 7.09 -5.95 -15.72
N GLN A 18 8.17 -6.35 -16.41
CA GLN A 18 8.40 -6.13 -17.84
C GLN A 18 8.30 -4.67 -18.31
N LEU A 19 8.59 -3.71 -17.43
CA LEU A 19 8.64 -2.31 -17.82
C LEU A 19 9.98 -1.95 -18.47
N PRO A 20 9.98 -1.24 -19.61
CA PRO A 20 11.19 -0.66 -20.17
C PRO A 20 11.89 0.27 -19.17
N GLN A 21 13.22 0.38 -19.31
CA GLN A 21 13.99 1.36 -18.56
C GLN A 21 13.45 2.79 -18.82
N GLY A 22 13.35 3.60 -17.77
CA GLY A 22 12.80 4.95 -17.83
C GLY A 22 11.28 5.01 -17.74
N SER A 23 10.56 3.88 -17.70
CA SER A 23 9.12 3.87 -17.47
C SER A 23 8.74 4.45 -16.11
N ARG A 24 7.64 5.22 -16.09
CA ARG A 24 7.04 5.74 -14.86
C ARG A 24 6.23 4.66 -14.18
N VAL A 25 6.42 4.53 -12.87
CA VAL A 25 5.80 3.47 -12.07
C VAL A 25 4.93 4.08 -10.98
N CYS A 26 3.66 3.67 -10.98
CA CYS A 26 2.69 3.98 -9.93
C CYS A 26 2.29 2.68 -9.24
N LEU A 27 2.30 2.66 -7.91
CA LEU A 27 1.76 1.58 -7.09
C LEU A 27 0.22 1.69 -7.09
N HIS A 28 -0.41 1.34 -8.21
CA HIS A 28 -1.86 1.35 -8.34
C HIS A 28 -2.44 0.08 -7.70
N VAL A 29 -3.32 0.23 -6.70
CA VAL A 29 -3.96 -0.87 -6.00
C VAL A 29 -5.43 -0.57 -5.76
N ASP A 30 -6.30 -1.39 -6.34
CA ASP A 30 -7.74 -1.41 -6.13
C ASP A 30 -8.26 -2.86 -6.04
N ALA A 31 -9.57 -3.02 -5.87
CA ALA A 31 -10.21 -4.34 -5.75
C ALA A 31 -10.00 -5.22 -7.00
N ASP A 32 -9.95 -4.62 -8.20
CA ASP A 32 -9.81 -5.33 -9.46
C ASP A 32 -8.37 -5.82 -9.69
N VAL A 33 -7.37 -5.00 -9.34
CA VAL A 33 -5.96 -5.37 -9.30
C VAL A 33 -5.76 -6.53 -8.33
N LEU A 34 -6.27 -6.42 -7.09
CA LEU A 34 -6.16 -7.49 -6.10
C LEU A 34 -6.87 -8.76 -6.55
N GLY A 35 -8.04 -8.64 -7.18
CA GLY A 35 -8.77 -9.77 -7.77
C GLY A 35 -7.99 -10.46 -8.89
N THR A 36 -7.30 -9.68 -9.72
CA THR A 36 -6.48 -10.20 -10.82
C THR A 36 -5.24 -10.91 -10.30
N LEU A 37 -4.53 -10.32 -9.34
CA LEU A 37 -3.37 -10.95 -8.69
C LEU A 37 -3.77 -12.22 -7.96
N GLY A 38 -4.85 -12.17 -7.19
CA GLY A 38 -5.42 -13.29 -6.48
C GLY A 38 -5.66 -14.50 -7.39
N ARG A 39 -6.42 -14.30 -8.47
CA ARG A 39 -6.72 -15.36 -9.46
C ARG A 39 -5.48 -15.88 -10.18
N ARG A 40 -4.51 -15.01 -10.47
CA ARG A 40 -3.29 -15.37 -11.20
C ARG A 40 -2.33 -16.21 -10.35
N HIS A 41 -2.14 -15.84 -9.09
CA HIS A 41 -1.13 -16.47 -8.22
C HIS A 41 -1.70 -17.61 -7.39
N TRP A 42 -2.97 -17.55 -7.01
CA TRP A 42 -3.63 -18.56 -6.17
C TRP A 42 -4.99 -18.94 -6.79
N PRO A 43 -5.01 -19.61 -7.96
CA PRO A 43 -6.26 -20.01 -8.59
C PRO A 43 -7.03 -20.95 -7.65
N THR A 44 -8.28 -20.61 -7.38
CA THR A 44 -9.19 -21.43 -6.58
C THR A 44 -10.49 -21.65 -7.36
N GLY A 45 -11.19 -22.75 -7.07
CA GLY A 45 -12.52 -23.03 -7.64
C GLY A 45 -13.66 -22.26 -6.96
N GLU A 46 -13.35 -21.45 -5.95
CA GLU A 46 -14.35 -20.76 -5.12
C GLU A 46 -14.45 -19.27 -5.47
N THR A 47 -15.64 -18.71 -5.28
CA THR A 47 -15.86 -17.26 -5.40
C THR A 47 -15.30 -16.57 -4.14
N ILE A 48 -14.06 -16.09 -4.24
CA ILE A 48 -13.33 -15.45 -3.14
C ILE A 48 -13.24 -13.93 -3.34
N CYS A 49 -13.46 -13.17 -2.27
CA CYS A 49 -13.14 -11.74 -2.23
C CYS A 49 -11.64 -11.54 -1.95
N TRP A 50 -10.84 -11.40 -3.00
CA TRP A 50 -9.38 -11.27 -2.89
C TRP A 50 -8.91 -10.05 -2.10
N GLN A 51 -9.71 -8.98 -2.08
CA GLN A 51 -9.43 -7.83 -1.21
C GLN A 51 -9.47 -8.23 0.26
N ASP A 52 -10.47 -9.03 0.69
CA ASP A 52 -10.57 -9.48 2.08
C ASP A 52 -9.41 -10.41 2.45
N VAL A 53 -9.02 -11.31 1.54
CA VAL A 53 -7.85 -12.19 1.70
C VAL A 53 -6.56 -11.38 1.88
N PHE A 54 -6.37 -10.37 1.02
CA PHE A 54 -5.22 -9.47 1.10
C PHE A 54 -5.21 -8.70 2.43
N LEU A 55 -6.33 -8.09 2.81
CA LEU A 55 -6.44 -7.35 4.07
C LEU A 55 -6.22 -8.25 5.29
N GLN A 56 -6.72 -9.49 5.25
CA GLN A 56 -6.48 -10.48 6.30
C GLN A 56 -4.98 -10.79 6.45
N ALA A 57 -4.28 -11.05 5.36
CA ALA A 57 -2.83 -11.31 5.40
C ALA A 57 -2.03 -10.13 5.98
N LEU A 58 -2.44 -8.88 5.69
CA LEU A 58 -1.83 -7.71 6.33
C LEU A 58 -2.11 -7.64 7.83
N ARG A 59 -3.33 -7.95 8.27
CA ARG A 59 -3.68 -7.92 9.69
C ARG A 59 -2.87 -8.96 10.46
N GLU A 60 -2.79 -10.19 9.95
CA GLU A 60 -2.04 -11.27 10.57
C GLU A 60 -0.56 -10.94 10.73
N GLN A 61 0.03 -10.22 9.77
CA GLN A 61 1.45 -9.87 9.81
C GLN A 61 1.75 -8.58 10.59
N LEU A 62 0.91 -7.56 10.46
CA LEU A 62 1.24 -6.19 10.88
C LEU A 62 0.50 -5.74 12.12
N VAL A 63 -0.51 -6.49 12.60
CA VAL A 63 -1.32 -6.08 13.75
C VAL A 63 -1.10 -7.05 14.90
N ASP A 64 -0.66 -6.50 16.01
CA ASP A 64 -0.41 -7.25 17.24
C ASP A 64 -1.01 -6.47 18.42
N CYS A 65 -1.83 -7.15 19.22
CA CYS A 65 -2.60 -6.55 20.31
C CYS A 65 -3.32 -5.24 19.92
N GLY A 66 -3.87 -5.16 18.71
CA GLY A 66 -4.58 -3.97 18.20
C GLY A 66 -3.67 -2.79 17.82
N ARG A 67 -2.36 -3.01 17.68
CA ARG A 67 -1.36 -2.01 17.28
C ARG A 67 -0.64 -2.45 16.01
N VAL A 68 -0.35 -1.48 15.14
CA VAL A 68 0.41 -1.69 13.92
C VAL A 68 1.91 -1.79 14.25
N ARG A 69 2.58 -2.83 13.73
CA ARG A 69 4.02 -3.08 13.88
C ARG A 69 4.72 -2.93 12.53
N LEU A 70 5.31 -1.76 12.30
CA LEU A 70 6.05 -1.47 11.06
C LEU A 70 7.52 -1.92 11.08
N GLY A 71 8.04 -2.34 12.24
CA GLY A 71 9.49 -2.61 12.41
C GLY A 71 10.05 -3.65 11.44
N ALA A 72 9.23 -4.58 10.95
CA ALA A 72 9.65 -5.59 9.98
C ALA A 72 9.56 -5.12 8.51
N LEU A 73 8.99 -3.94 8.24
CA LEU A 73 8.73 -3.45 6.89
C LEU A 73 9.89 -2.65 6.28
N GLY A 74 10.86 -2.24 7.09
CA GLY A 74 12.05 -1.53 6.63
C GLY A 74 13.15 -2.43 6.05
N TYR A 75 12.88 -3.72 5.87
CA TYR A 75 13.81 -4.68 5.30
C TYR A 75 13.42 -5.05 3.86
N ARG A 76 14.30 -5.78 3.19
CA ARG A 76 14.09 -6.34 1.85
C ARG A 76 14.03 -7.86 1.91
N ASP A 77 13.33 -8.45 0.96
CA ASP A 77 13.31 -9.91 0.80
C ASP A 77 14.58 -10.44 0.12
N ALA A 78 14.65 -11.77 -0.06
CA ALA A 78 15.78 -12.44 -0.71
C ALA A 78 16.00 -12.01 -2.17
N ALA A 79 14.98 -11.45 -2.84
CA ALA A 79 15.08 -10.91 -4.19
C ALA A 79 15.43 -9.41 -4.20
N GLY A 80 15.65 -8.80 -3.03
CA GLY A 80 15.96 -7.38 -2.88
C GLY A 80 14.74 -6.46 -2.94
N ARG A 81 13.52 -7.00 -2.93
CA ARG A 81 12.26 -6.24 -2.95
C ARG A 81 11.96 -5.69 -1.55
N PRO A 82 11.54 -4.42 -1.43
CA PRO A 82 11.09 -3.86 -0.15
C PRO A 82 9.94 -4.67 0.45
N LEU A 83 9.99 -4.93 1.76
CA LEU A 83 8.90 -5.62 2.47
C LEU A 83 7.70 -4.71 2.73
N GLY A 84 7.82 -3.41 2.52
CA GLY A 84 6.75 -2.43 2.73
C GLY A 84 5.71 -2.33 1.62
N VAL A 85 5.90 -2.95 0.45
CA VAL A 85 5.07 -2.72 -0.75
C VAL A 85 3.59 -3.05 -0.53
N ALA A 86 3.28 -4.18 0.09
CA ALA A 86 1.89 -4.55 0.40
C ALA A 86 1.23 -3.55 1.37
N PHE A 87 1.97 -3.09 2.38
CA PHE A 87 1.47 -2.05 3.29
C PHE A 87 1.23 -0.72 2.57
N LEU A 88 2.16 -0.28 1.71
CA LEU A 88 1.97 0.89 0.85
C LEU A 88 0.73 0.73 -0.04
N GLY A 89 0.50 -0.48 -0.57
CA GLY A 89 -0.70 -0.83 -1.33
C GLY A 89 -2.00 -0.62 -0.54
N VAL A 90 -2.04 -0.94 0.75
CA VAL A 90 -3.20 -0.63 1.61
C VAL A 90 -3.40 0.87 1.79
N LEU A 91 -2.32 1.65 1.88
CA LEU A 91 -2.44 3.11 1.92
C LEU A 91 -3.03 3.64 0.59
N VAL A 92 -2.60 3.11 -0.56
CA VAL A 92 -3.16 3.49 -1.86
C VAL A 92 -4.62 3.07 -1.98
N LEU A 93 -4.96 1.83 -1.61
CA LEU A 93 -6.33 1.31 -1.62
C LEU A 93 -7.26 2.22 -0.78
N ALA A 94 -6.83 2.58 0.43
CA ALA A 94 -7.61 3.46 1.30
C ALA A 94 -7.81 4.87 0.72
N ALA A 95 -6.80 5.40 0.02
CA ALA A 95 -6.85 6.69 -0.65
C ALA A 95 -7.76 6.66 -1.89
N ALA A 96 -7.67 5.60 -2.71
CA ALA A 96 -8.51 5.39 -3.90
C ALA A 96 -9.99 5.40 -3.52
N SER A 97 -10.36 4.60 -2.51
CA SER A 97 -11.75 4.53 -2.07
C SER A 97 -12.23 5.85 -1.42
N ALA A 98 -11.34 6.63 -0.81
CA ALA A 98 -11.69 7.91 -0.15
C ALA A 98 -12.07 9.03 -1.13
N SER A 99 -11.72 8.89 -2.41
CA SER A 99 -11.91 9.92 -3.42
C SER A 99 -13.36 10.05 -3.95
N HIS A 100 -14.29 9.22 -3.47
CA HIS A 100 -15.68 9.13 -3.97
C HIS A 100 -16.76 9.79 -3.06
N GLY A 101 -16.42 10.81 -2.25
CA GLY A 101 -17.39 11.44 -1.33
C GLY A 101 -17.26 12.96 -1.21
N PRO A 102 -18.35 13.75 -1.36
CA PRO A 102 -18.28 15.22 -1.48
C PRO A 102 -18.08 16.00 -0.16
N ARG A 103 -17.95 15.38 1.02
CA ARG A 103 -18.10 16.12 2.30
C ARG A 103 -17.21 15.76 3.49
N ALA A 104 -16.31 14.79 3.40
CA ALA A 104 -15.32 14.56 4.47
C ALA A 104 -13.98 15.20 4.07
N PRO A 105 -13.22 15.81 5.00
CA PRO A 105 -11.82 16.12 4.71
C PRO A 105 -11.13 14.80 4.31
N GLN A 106 -10.68 14.71 3.06
CA GLN A 106 -10.19 13.47 2.42
C GLN A 106 -9.25 12.67 3.34
N ARG A 107 -8.46 13.37 4.17
CA ARG A 107 -7.55 12.81 5.17
C ARG A 107 -8.23 12.03 6.30
N ALA A 108 -9.32 12.54 6.88
CA ALA A 108 -10.01 11.86 7.99
C ALA A 108 -10.74 10.60 7.50
N ALA A 109 -11.31 10.68 6.29
CA ALA A 109 -11.91 9.53 5.62
C ALA A 109 -10.85 8.48 5.26
N TYR A 110 -9.70 8.90 4.74
CA TYR A 110 -8.54 8.04 4.46
C TYR A 110 -8.06 7.31 5.72
N LEU A 111 -7.74 8.02 6.80
CA LEU A 111 -7.22 7.38 8.03
C LEU A 111 -8.24 6.47 8.69
N THR A 112 -9.53 6.82 8.64
CA THR A 112 -10.61 5.95 9.12
C THR A 112 -10.65 4.63 8.33
N ARG A 113 -10.44 4.69 7.02
CA ARG A 113 -10.36 3.49 6.17
C ARG A 113 -9.11 2.68 6.42
N VAL A 114 -7.94 3.30 6.59
CA VAL A 114 -6.72 2.59 6.97
C VAL A 114 -6.94 1.82 8.28
N CYS A 115 -7.56 2.45 9.29
CA CYS A 115 -7.90 1.77 10.54
C CYS A 115 -8.87 0.59 10.33
N GLY A 116 -9.90 0.76 9.50
CA GLY A 116 -10.85 -0.31 9.16
C GLY A 116 -10.21 -1.47 8.39
N PHE A 117 -9.33 -1.17 7.44
CA PHE A 117 -8.56 -2.15 6.69
C PHE A 117 -7.59 -2.92 7.58
N LEU A 118 -6.94 -2.25 8.53
CA LEU A 118 -6.08 -2.91 9.52
C LEU A 118 -6.86 -3.52 10.69
N GLY A 119 -8.17 -3.30 10.81
CA GLY A 119 -8.96 -3.84 11.93
C GLY A 119 -8.53 -3.31 13.31
N VAL A 120 -8.00 -2.08 13.37
CA VAL A 120 -7.47 -1.46 14.59
C VAL A 120 -8.29 -0.23 14.99
N PRO A 121 -8.38 0.09 16.30
CA PRO A 121 -9.05 1.31 16.74
C PRO A 121 -8.29 2.56 16.27
N ARG A 122 -8.96 3.72 16.30
CA ARG A 122 -8.31 5.01 16.05
C ARG A 122 -7.73 5.56 17.37
N ASN A 123 -6.53 6.12 17.31
CA ASN A 123 -5.99 6.92 18.41
C ASN A 123 -6.57 8.35 18.43
N ALA A 124 -6.17 9.16 19.41
CA ALA A 124 -6.62 10.56 19.54
C ALA A 124 -6.32 11.44 18.31
N ALA A 125 -5.32 11.09 17.50
CA ALA A 125 -4.96 11.78 16.26
C ALA A 125 -5.67 11.18 15.02
N GLY A 126 -6.60 10.25 15.21
CA GLY A 126 -7.32 9.55 14.14
C GLY A 126 -6.49 8.54 13.36
N ARG A 127 -5.26 8.22 13.81
CA ARG A 127 -4.36 7.25 13.18
C ARG A 127 -4.42 5.87 13.87
N PRO A 128 -4.02 4.79 13.18
CA PRO A 128 -3.77 3.50 13.82
C PRO A 128 -2.73 3.62 14.95
N PRO A 129 -2.96 3.02 16.14
CA PRO A 129 -1.93 2.82 17.15
C PRO A 129 -0.71 2.13 16.56
N GLY A 130 0.50 2.60 16.88
CA GLY A 130 1.75 2.07 16.29
C GLY A 130 2.10 2.61 14.90
N PHE A 131 1.26 3.49 14.33
CA PHE A 131 1.52 4.17 13.07
C PHE A 131 1.48 5.71 13.22
N PRO A 132 2.54 6.32 13.76
CA PRO A 132 2.61 7.78 13.93
C PRO A 132 2.74 8.50 12.59
N ALA A 133 2.54 9.82 12.59
CA ALA A 133 2.75 10.65 11.41
C ALA A 133 4.19 10.56 10.90
N GLY A 134 4.37 10.30 9.60
CA GLY A 134 5.68 10.20 8.96
C GLY A 134 6.29 8.80 8.98
N ALA A 135 5.67 7.83 9.66
CA ALA A 135 6.15 6.45 9.66
C ALA A 135 6.03 5.79 8.28
N GLU A 136 5.17 6.32 7.40
CA GLU A 136 5.08 5.93 6.00
C GLU A 136 6.27 6.38 5.13
N LEU A 137 7.01 7.43 5.53
CA LEU A 137 8.05 8.04 4.68
C LEU A 137 9.20 7.07 4.35
N PRO A 138 9.82 6.36 5.32
CA PRO A 138 10.92 5.46 5.01
C PRO A 138 10.51 4.33 4.07
N LEU A 139 9.25 3.88 4.13
CA LEU A 139 8.72 2.84 3.25
C LEU A 139 8.59 3.35 1.81
N TRP A 140 8.10 4.58 1.62
CA TRP A 140 8.04 5.23 0.31
C TRP A 140 9.44 5.51 -0.26
N GLU A 141 10.38 5.92 0.57
CA GLU A 141 11.77 6.16 0.17
C GLU A 141 12.46 4.86 -0.26
N ASP A 142 12.29 3.77 0.49
CA ASP A 142 12.85 2.46 0.13
C ASP A 142 12.22 1.91 -1.16
N TRP A 143 10.91 2.09 -1.34
CA TRP A 143 10.23 1.76 -2.59
C TRP A 143 10.77 2.55 -3.78
N ASN A 144 10.92 3.87 -3.64
CA ASN A 144 11.47 4.72 -4.69
C ASN A 144 12.93 4.35 -5.02
N ALA A 145 13.74 4.04 -4.00
CA ALA A 145 15.11 3.58 -4.19
C ALA A 145 15.17 2.23 -4.92
N TYR A 146 14.26 1.30 -4.59
CA TYR A 146 14.14 0.04 -5.32
C TYR A 146 13.79 0.27 -6.80
N LEU A 147 12.81 1.13 -7.10
CA LEU A 147 12.43 1.46 -8.48
C LEU A 147 13.58 2.09 -9.26
N HIS A 148 14.32 3.02 -8.65
CA HIS A 148 15.52 3.59 -9.27
C HIS A 148 16.60 2.55 -9.54
N GLY A 149 16.79 1.58 -8.64
CA GLY A 149 17.71 0.46 -8.85
C GLY A 149 17.36 -0.41 -10.05
N LEU A 150 16.08 -0.49 -10.40
CA LEU A 150 15.58 -1.17 -11.61
C LEU A 150 15.63 -0.29 -12.87
N GLY A 151 16.12 0.95 -12.77
CA GLY A 151 16.11 1.92 -13.86
C GLY A 151 14.72 2.51 -14.17
N LEU A 152 13.77 2.38 -13.24
CA LEU A 152 12.40 2.89 -13.36
C LEU A 152 12.27 4.27 -12.69
N GLN A 153 11.23 5.01 -13.07
CA GLN A 153 10.94 6.34 -12.51
C GLN A 153 9.76 6.27 -11.53
N PRO A 154 9.98 6.43 -10.21
CA PRO A 154 8.89 6.47 -9.25
C PRO A 154 8.04 7.73 -9.45
N THR A 155 6.71 7.58 -9.37
CA THR A 155 5.77 8.73 -9.36
C THR A 155 5.39 9.16 -7.94
N ALA A 156 5.74 8.36 -6.94
CA ALA A 156 5.45 8.60 -5.53
C ALA A 156 6.19 9.84 -5.04
N SER A 157 5.43 10.91 -4.81
CA SER A 157 5.95 12.19 -4.35
C SER A 157 5.18 12.69 -3.14
N GLY A 158 5.94 13.25 -2.20
CA GLY A 158 5.38 13.89 -1.02
C GLY A 158 4.78 15.26 -1.36
N GLY A 159 3.80 15.68 -0.57
CA GLY A 159 3.30 17.04 -0.58
C GLY A 159 4.24 18.01 0.17
N HIS A 160 3.83 19.26 0.32
CA HIS A 160 4.55 20.26 1.12
C HIS A 160 3.93 20.40 2.52
N GLY A 161 4.74 20.73 3.53
CA GLY A 161 4.27 21.02 4.89
C GLY A 161 3.64 19.83 5.64
N SER A 162 2.59 20.09 6.44
CA SER A 162 1.87 19.10 7.27
C SER A 162 1.11 18.02 6.48
N HIS A 163 1.13 18.13 5.15
CA HIS A 163 0.51 17.21 4.19
C HIS A 163 1.52 16.29 3.50
N ARG A 164 2.84 16.49 3.71
CA ARG A 164 3.92 15.77 3.03
C ARG A 164 3.71 14.27 2.96
N PHE A 165 3.24 13.66 4.04
CA PHE A 165 3.14 12.20 4.18
C PHE A 165 1.83 11.61 3.65
N THR A 166 0.73 12.37 3.73
CA THR A 166 -0.58 11.90 3.26
C THR A 166 -0.73 12.00 1.75
N THR A 167 0.09 12.81 1.06
CA THR A 167 0.01 13.00 -0.40
C THR A 167 0.61 11.84 -1.19
N PHE A 168 1.52 11.05 -0.60
CA PHE A 168 2.16 9.94 -1.32
C PHE A 168 1.13 8.95 -1.91
N PRO A 169 0.17 8.38 -1.15
CA PRO A 169 -0.86 7.53 -1.72
C PRO A 169 -1.72 8.20 -2.80
N PHE A 170 -2.06 9.49 -2.64
CA PHE A 170 -2.85 10.22 -3.63
C PHE A 170 -2.08 10.50 -4.92
N SER A 171 -0.76 10.72 -4.83
CA SER A 171 0.10 10.89 -6.01
C SER A 171 0.10 9.65 -6.91
N GLN A 172 -0.15 8.46 -6.33
CA GLN A 172 -0.25 7.21 -7.09
C GLN A 172 -1.55 7.08 -7.88
N LEU A 173 -2.58 7.87 -7.54
CA LEU A 173 -3.86 7.89 -8.25
C LEU A 173 -3.86 8.84 -9.45
N SER A 174 -2.96 9.84 -9.45
CA SER A 174 -2.86 10.86 -10.51
C SER A 174 -1.93 10.46 -11.66
N GLY A 175 -1.24 9.32 -11.56
CA GLY A 175 -0.36 8.80 -12.62
C GLY A 175 -1.07 8.40 -13.92
N THR A 176 -2.40 8.46 -13.96
CA THR A 176 -3.22 8.02 -15.10
C THR A 176 -3.54 9.12 -16.11
N ARG A 177 -3.13 10.40 -15.93
CA ARG A 177 -3.30 11.43 -16.98
C ARG A 177 -2.24 12.54 -16.89
N LEU A 178 -1.38 12.59 -17.90
CA LEU A 178 -1.13 13.80 -18.68
C LEU A 178 -1.38 13.45 -20.14
#